data_AF-A0A6N4T476-F1
#
_entry.id   AF-A0A6N4T476-F1
#
_cell.length_a   1.000
_cell.length_b   1.000
_cell.length_c   1.000
_cell.angle_alpha   90.00
_cell.angle_beta   90.00
_cell.angle_gamma   90.00
#
_symmetry.space_group_name_H-M   'P 1'
#
loop_
_entity.id
_entity.type
_entity.pdbx_description
1 polymer ?
#
loop_
_entity_poly.entity_id
_entity_poly.type
_entity_poly.pdbx_seq_one_letter_code
_entity_poly.pdbx_strand_id
1 'polypeptide(L)'
;MNTTSCRKKIVACALTLFVLTSGQVKAAAESGAEQKAIQTLISHQFDQPGNKVDTAPIAVVNDVAIADWIQADKGGRALLRRSKGKWEIIVCGGDGLKDINALKDAGIPESTAKALVSQLNKAEQNVSQDKIKKFSLFGSNVQLQSGAHTGKH
;
A
#
# COMPACT_ATOMS: atom_id res chain seq x y z
N MET A 1 26.41 47.31 -58.52
CA MET A 1 27.48 46.38 -58.14
C MET A 1 27.55 46.26 -56.62
N ASN A 2 27.32 45.04 -56.13
CA ASN A 2 27.93 44.34 -54.99
C ASN A 2 27.96 45.02 -53.60
N THR A 3 27.05 44.60 -52.70
CA THR A 3 27.24 43.67 -51.53
C THR A 3 27.96 44.30 -50.34
N THR A 4 27.41 44.31 -49.12
CA THR A 4 27.52 43.16 -48.20
C THR A 4 26.50 43.24 -47.05
N SER A 5 25.88 42.09 -46.80
CA SER A 5 25.04 41.74 -45.65
C SER A 5 25.89 41.51 -44.39
N CYS A 6 25.49 42.03 -43.23
CA CYS A 6 25.78 41.36 -41.96
C CYS A 6 24.60 41.54 -40.98
N ARG A 7 24.18 40.42 -40.42
CA ARG A 7 22.88 40.19 -39.78
C ARG A 7 22.75 40.86 -38.40
N LYS A 8 21.58 41.46 -38.20
CA LYS A 8 20.99 41.82 -36.90
C LYS A 8 21.14 40.69 -35.88
N LYS A 9 21.65 41.00 -34.69
CA LYS A 9 21.24 40.34 -33.43
C LYS A 9 20.96 41.40 -32.37
N ILE A 10 19.72 41.86 -32.37
CA ILE A 10 19.09 42.49 -31.22
C ILE A 10 18.48 41.33 -30.43
N VAL A 11 19.01 41.03 -29.25
CA VAL A 11 18.23 40.33 -28.21
C VAL A 11 18.54 41.05 -26.91
N ALA A 12 17.72 42.07 -26.67
CA ALA A 12 17.68 42.82 -25.43
C ALA A 12 16.93 42.01 -24.35
N CYS A 13 17.40 42.20 -23.13
CA CYS A 13 16.82 41.75 -21.88
C CYS A 13 15.31 42.03 -21.75
N ALA A 14 14.67 41.13 -21.01
CA ALA A 14 13.51 41.33 -20.13
C ALA A 14 12.13 41.60 -20.78
N LEU A 15 11.21 40.62 -20.66
CA LEU A 15 10.00 40.78 -19.85
C LEU A 15 9.28 39.42 -19.65
N THR A 16 9.28 39.00 -18.39
CA THR A 16 8.29 38.16 -17.67
C THR A 16 7.04 37.67 -18.42
N LEU A 17 6.83 36.34 -18.41
CA LEU A 17 5.62 35.70 -17.86
C LEU A 17 5.89 34.20 -17.63
N PHE A 18 6.53 33.85 -16.51
CA PHE A 18 6.61 32.46 -16.05
C PHE A 18 5.37 32.20 -15.19
N VAL A 19 4.28 31.74 -15.82
CA VAL A 19 3.08 31.34 -15.08
C VAL A 19 3.36 30.02 -14.38
N LEU A 20 3.49 30.10 -13.05
CA LEU A 20 3.56 28.97 -12.12
C LEU A 20 2.25 28.16 -12.20
N THR A 21 2.27 27.02 -12.86
CA THR A 21 1.27 25.96 -12.64
C THR A 21 1.99 24.61 -12.56
N SER A 22 2.55 24.30 -11.39
CA SER A 22 3.08 22.97 -11.08
C SER A 22 2.89 22.71 -9.59
N GLY A 23 1.64 22.48 -9.20
CA GLY A 23 1.30 22.46 -7.78
C GLY A 23 0.30 21.40 -7.34
N GLN A 24 0.05 20.30 -8.07
CA GLN A 24 -0.88 19.25 -7.60
C GLN A 24 -0.53 17.81 -8.00
N VAL A 25 0.72 17.36 -7.80
CA VAL A 25 1.09 15.93 -7.98
C VAL A 25 1.63 15.26 -6.71
N LYS A 26 1.68 15.97 -5.58
CA LYS A 26 2.31 15.46 -4.34
C LYS A 26 1.61 14.22 -3.77
N ALA A 27 0.28 14.22 -3.65
CA ALA A 27 -0.46 13.17 -2.94
C ALA A 27 -0.30 11.75 -3.53
N ALA A 28 -0.28 11.59 -4.86
CA ALA A 28 -0.14 10.26 -5.47
C ALA A 28 1.30 9.72 -5.37
N ALA A 29 2.30 10.61 -5.48
CA ALA A 29 3.70 10.25 -5.32
C ALA A 29 4.05 9.92 -3.86
N GLU A 30 3.44 10.65 -2.91
CA GLU A 30 3.56 10.39 -1.47
C GLU A 30 2.96 9.01 -1.13
N SER A 31 1.73 8.71 -1.58
CA SER A 31 1.13 7.39 -1.36
C SER A 31 1.97 6.24 -1.93
N GLY A 32 2.54 6.40 -3.13
CA GLY A 32 3.41 5.39 -3.73
C GLY A 32 4.72 5.18 -2.96
N ALA A 33 5.32 6.27 -2.46
CA ALA A 33 6.52 6.20 -1.62
C ALA A 33 6.23 5.53 -0.26
N GLU A 34 5.08 5.83 0.35
CA GLU A 34 4.66 5.21 1.62
C GLU A 34 4.38 3.72 1.47
N GLN A 35 3.67 3.32 0.42
CA GLN A 35 3.43 1.90 0.10
C GLN A 35 4.75 1.14 -0.10
N LYS A 36 5.73 1.75 -0.79
CA LYS A 36 7.06 1.14 -0.98
C LYS A 36 7.84 1.03 0.33
N ALA A 37 7.76 2.02 1.21
CA ALA A 37 8.40 1.98 2.52
C ALA A 37 7.80 0.86 3.40
N ILE A 38 6.48 0.71 3.39
CA ILE A 38 5.76 -0.36 4.10
C ILE A 38 6.12 -1.74 3.51
N GLN A 39 6.13 -1.89 2.18
CA GLN A 39 6.61 -3.10 1.51
C GLN A 39 8.02 -3.47 1.96
N THR A 40 8.94 -2.51 1.95
CA THR A 40 10.34 -2.73 2.34
C THR A 40 10.44 -3.16 3.80
N LEU A 41 9.66 -2.56 4.69
CA LEU A 41 9.62 -2.92 6.11
C LEU A 41 9.10 -4.35 6.32
N ILE A 42 8.00 -4.72 5.65
CA ILE A 42 7.39 -6.06 5.76
C ILE A 42 8.32 -7.12 5.16
N SER A 43 8.92 -6.85 4.00
CA SER A 43 9.97 -7.68 3.40
C SER A 43 11.14 -7.88 4.36
N HIS A 44 11.68 -6.81 4.93
CA HIS A 44 12.77 -6.90 5.90
C HIS A 44 12.40 -7.75 7.12
N GLN A 45 11.15 -7.69 7.58
CA GLN A 45 10.73 -8.39 8.79
C GLN A 45 10.37 -9.87 8.56
N PHE A 46 9.82 -10.22 7.39
CA PHE A 46 9.24 -11.54 7.15
C PHE A 46 9.91 -12.34 6.04
N ASP A 47 10.76 -11.75 5.20
CA ASP A 47 11.42 -12.50 4.12
C ASP A 47 12.23 -13.69 4.66
N GLN A 48 12.10 -14.82 3.97
CA GLN A 48 12.88 -16.02 4.24
C GLN A 48 13.74 -16.34 3.00
N PRO A 49 14.89 -17.02 3.17
CA PRO A 49 15.64 -17.57 2.05
C PRO A 49 14.75 -18.47 1.19
N GLY A 50 14.67 -18.20 -0.11
CA GLY A 50 13.82 -18.94 -1.05
C GLY A 50 12.32 -18.59 -1.03
N ASN A 51 11.81 -17.94 0.02
CA ASN A 51 10.40 -17.58 0.15
C ASN A 51 10.23 -16.09 0.44
N LYS A 52 10.05 -15.29 -0.63
CA LYS A 52 9.81 -13.85 -0.49
C LYS A 52 8.36 -13.56 -0.09
N VAL A 53 8.15 -12.52 0.70
CA VAL A 53 6.81 -12.03 1.05
C VAL A 53 6.24 -11.15 -0.06
N ASP A 54 5.05 -11.47 -0.53
CA ASP A 54 4.21 -10.64 -1.41
C ASP A 54 3.39 -9.72 -0.51
N THR A 55 3.56 -8.40 -0.62
CA THR A 55 2.88 -7.41 0.22
C THR A 55 2.01 -6.50 -0.64
N ALA A 56 0.75 -6.88 -0.80
CA ALA A 56 -0.29 -6.10 -1.44
C ALA A 56 -1.66 -6.75 -1.19
N PRO A 57 -2.74 -5.95 -1.06
CA PRO A 57 -2.79 -4.49 -1.10
C PRO A 57 -2.37 -3.79 0.20
N ILE A 58 -2.15 -2.47 0.13
CA ILE A 58 -1.78 -1.61 1.27
C ILE A 58 -2.69 -0.38 1.29
N ALA A 59 -3.37 -0.16 2.40
CA ALA A 59 -4.16 1.03 2.67
C ALA A 59 -3.44 1.92 3.68
N VAL A 60 -3.34 3.23 3.40
CA VAL A 60 -2.67 4.21 4.27
C VAL A 60 -3.63 5.36 4.53
N VAL A 61 -3.85 5.70 5.79
CA VAL A 61 -4.65 6.85 6.21
C VAL A 61 -3.96 7.53 7.37
N ASN A 62 -3.52 8.77 7.16
CA ASN A 62 -2.67 9.51 8.10
C ASN A 62 -1.43 8.67 8.49
N ASP A 63 -1.13 8.59 9.78
CA ASP A 63 -0.01 7.83 10.33
C ASP A 63 -0.35 6.36 10.60
N VAL A 64 -1.36 5.78 9.96
CA VAL A 64 -1.76 4.37 10.15
C VAL A 64 -1.92 3.69 8.80
N ALA A 65 -1.50 2.43 8.71
CA ALA A 65 -1.64 1.62 7.51
C ALA A 65 -2.02 0.18 7.83
N ILE A 66 -2.74 -0.47 6.90
CA ILE A 66 -2.97 -1.91 6.90
C ILE A 66 -2.41 -2.47 5.59
N ALA A 67 -1.59 -3.50 5.69
CA ALA A 67 -1.00 -4.18 4.56
C ALA A 67 -1.34 -5.67 4.60
N ASP A 68 -1.93 -6.17 3.53
CA ASP A 68 -2.08 -7.60 3.29
C ASP A 68 -0.74 -8.19 2.82
N TRP A 69 -0.40 -9.37 3.32
CA TRP A 69 0.82 -10.07 2.93
C TRP A 69 0.62 -11.58 2.83
N ILE A 70 1.35 -12.20 1.91
CA ILE A 70 1.42 -13.65 1.71
C ILE A 70 2.88 -14.09 1.57
N GLN A 71 3.23 -15.20 2.20
CA GLN A 71 4.49 -15.90 1.99
C GLN A 71 4.19 -17.40 1.90
N ALA A 72 4.36 -17.96 0.70
CA ALA A 72 3.98 -19.33 0.37
C ALA A 72 2.50 -19.63 0.73
N ASP A 73 2.27 -20.48 1.72
CA ASP A 73 0.94 -20.87 2.21
C ASP A 73 0.46 -20.04 3.40
N LYS A 74 1.33 -19.19 3.96
CA LYS A 74 1.00 -18.29 5.06
C LYS A 74 0.57 -16.95 4.49
N GLY A 75 -0.35 -16.31 5.18
CA GLY A 75 -0.73 -14.93 4.91
C GLY A 75 -1.35 -14.30 6.13
N GLY A 76 -1.51 -12.99 6.06
CA GLY A 76 -2.07 -12.19 7.12
C GLY A 76 -2.23 -10.74 6.72
N ARG A 77 -2.65 -9.93 7.68
CA ARG A 77 -2.64 -8.49 7.65
C ARG A 77 -1.65 -7.98 8.68
N ALA A 78 -0.92 -6.94 8.33
CA ALA A 78 -0.08 -6.18 9.24
C ALA A 78 -0.73 -4.82 9.46
N LEU A 79 -0.97 -4.46 10.71
CA LEU A 79 -1.30 -3.11 11.11
C LEU A 79 -0.01 -2.36 11.43
N LEU A 80 0.17 -1.21 10.80
CA LEU A 80 1.35 -0.37 10.97
C LEU A 80 0.96 1.01 11.44
N ARG A 81 1.84 1.63 12.23
CA ARG A 81 1.73 3.04 12.61
C ARG A 81 3.02 3.76 12.29
N ARG A 82 2.90 5.01 11.88
CA ARG A 82 4.03 5.91 11.70
C ARG A 82 4.30 6.65 13.01
N SER A 83 5.53 6.58 13.47
CA SER A 83 6.01 7.30 14.66
C SER A 83 7.33 7.96 14.33
N LYS A 84 7.45 9.27 14.63
CA LYS A 84 8.67 10.06 14.37
C LYS A 84 9.18 9.91 12.92
N GLY A 85 8.25 9.84 11.97
CA GLY A 85 8.54 9.72 10.54
C GLY A 85 8.85 8.30 10.03
N LYS A 86 8.90 7.27 10.90
CA LYS A 86 9.20 5.88 10.53
C LYS A 86 7.97 4.99 10.71
N TRP A 87 7.81 4.01 9.82
CA TRP A 87 6.77 2.98 9.94
C TRP A 87 7.21 1.88 10.90
N GLU A 88 6.27 1.41 11.71
CA GLU A 88 6.46 0.34 12.68
C GLU A 88 5.28 -0.62 12.60
N ILE A 89 5.54 -1.93 12.64
CA ILE A 89 4.49 -2.96 12.69
C ILE A 89 3.98 -3.02 14.13
N ILE A 90 2.69 -2.74 14.31
CA ILE A 90 2.03 -2.77 15.62
C ILE A 90 1.56 -4.18 15.94
N VAL A 91 0.89 -4.83 14.99
CA VAL A 91 0.39 -6.18 15.15
C VAL A 91 0.21 -6.84 13.78
N CYS A 92 0.45 -8.15 13.72
CA CYS A 92 0.05 -8.99 12.60
C CYS A 92 -1.13 -9.86 13.02
N GLY A 93 -2.11 -10.01 12.14
CA GLY A 93 -3.34 -10.73 12.42
C GLY A 93 -4.07 -11.15 11.15
N GLY A 94 -5.32 -11.60 11.29
CA GLY A 94 -6.22 -11.97 10.19
C GLY A 94 -7.36 -10.98 10.03
N ASP A 95 -8.60 -11.47 10.00
CA ASP A 95 -9.80 -10.63 9.86
C ASP A 95 -10.07 -9.66 11.00
N GLY A 96 -9.50 -9.89 12.19
CA GLY A 96 -9.57 -8.92 13.29
C GLY A 96 -9.05 -7.53 12.91
N LEU A 97 -8.11 -7.43 11.96
CA LEU A 97 -7.59 -6.14 11.50
C LEU A 97 -8.51 -5.40 10.52
N LYS A 98 -9.65 -5.99 10.16
CA LYS A 98 -10.72 -5.32 9.41
C LYS A 98 -11.91 -4.94 10.30
N ASP A 99 -11.90 -5.35 11.56
CA ASP A 99 -12.94 -4.94 12.52
C ASP A 99 -12.63 -3.55 13.07
N ILE A 100 -13.62 -2.65 12.97
CA ILE A 100 -13.45 -1.26 13.39
C ILE A 100 -13.27 -1.16 14.91
N ASN A 101 -13.90 -2.05 15.69
CA ASN A 101 -13.77 -2.02 17.15
C ASN A 101 -12.40 -2.51 17.60
N ALA A 102 -11.85 -3.54 16.97
CA ALA A 102 -10.48 -4.00 17.20
C ALA A 102 -9.44 -2.92 16.86
N LEU A 103 -9.63 -2.17 15.77
CA LEU A 103 -8.76 -1.04 15.43
C LEU A 103 -8.86 0.09 16.48
N LYS A 104 -10.07 0.36 16.99
CA LYS A 104 -10.28 1.33 18.07
C LYS A 104 -9.62 0.90 19.38
N ASP A 105 -9.71 -0.38 19.73
CA ASP A 105 -9.04 -0.95 20.91
C ASP A 105 -7.51 -0.83 20.78
N ALA A 106 -6.98 -0.96 19.57
CA ALA A 106 -5.58 -0.66 19.24
C ALA A 106 -5.23 0.85 19.26
N GLY A 107 -6.16 1.72 19.64
CA GLY A 107 -5.97 3.16 19.78
C GLY A 107 -6.13 3.96 18.48
N ILE A 108 -6.73 3.38 17.42
CA ILE A 108 -6.96 4.07 16.15
C ILE A 108 -8.28 4.85 16.23
N PRO A 109 -8.29 6.14 15.84
CA PRO A 109 -9.53 6.92 15.78
C PRO A 109 -10.56 6.26 14.85
N GLU A 110 -11.83 6.24 15.24
CA GLU A 110 -12.88 5.56 14.48
C GLU A 110 -12.97 6.02 13.01
N SER A 111 -12.80 7.32 12.76
CA SER A 111 -12.80 7.87 11.39
C SER A 111 -11.66 7.29 10.55
N THR A 112 -10.46 7.18 11.13
CA THR A 112 -9.28 6.55 10.49
C THR A 112 -9.49 5.06 10.30
N ALA A 113 -10.03 4.35 11.29
CA ALA A 113 -10.33 2.92 11.17
C ALA A 113 -11.33 2.64 10.04
N LYS A 114 -12.43 3.40 9.96
CA LYS A 114 -13.42 3.30 8.87
C LYS A 114 -12.79 3.57 7.50
N ALA A 115 -11.96 4.61 7.40
CA ALA A 115 -11.29 4.96 6.16
C ALA A 115 -10.29 3.88 5.72
N LEU A 116 -9.49 3.32 6.64
CA LEU A 116 -8.55 2.23 6.37
C LEU A 116 -9.27 1.00 5.84
N VAL A 117 -10.31 0.54 6.55
CA VAL A 117 -11.07 -0.65 6.17
C VAL A 117 -11.76 -0.42 4.81
N SER A 118 -12.30 0.77 4.57
CA SER A 118 -12.91 1.12 3.28
C SER A 118 -11.89 1.10 2.12
N GLN A 119 -10.73 1.71 2.31
CA GLN A 119 -9.66 1.72 1.29
C GLN A 119 -9.12 0.31 1.03
N LEU A 120 -8.90 -0.47 2.09
CA LEU A 120 -8.41 -1.84 1.97
C LEU A 120 -9.40 -2.72 1.22
N ASN A 121 -10.69 -2.69 1.62
CA ASN A 121 -11.75 -3.43 0.92
C ASN A 121 -11.83 -3.06 -0.56
N LYS A 122 -11.66 -1.78 -0.91
CA LYS A 122 -11.66 -1.33 -2.31
C LYS A 122 -10.44 -1.87 -3.07
N ALA A 123 -9.27 -1.90 -2.44
CA ALA A 123 -8.07 -2.45 -3.05
C ALA A 123 -8.15 -3.98 -3.21
N GLU A 124 -8.70 -4.68 -2.22
CA GLU A 124 -8.94 -6.13 -2.20
C GLU A 124 -9.91 -6.59 -3.30
N GLN A 125 -10.77 -5.72 -3.85
CA GLN A 125 -11.63 -6.09 -4.99
C GLN A 125 -10.85 -6.51 -6.24
N ASN A 126 -9.59 -6.10 -6.37
CA ASN A 126 -8.72 -6.48 -7.49
C ASN A 126 -7.88 -7.73 -7.18
N VAL A 127 -8.11 -8.37 -6.05
CA VAL A 127 -7.36 -9.53 -5.57
C VAL A 127 -8.20 -10.79 -5.72
N SER A 128 -7.56 -11.88 -6.16
CA SER A 128 -8.22 -13.18 -6.29
C SER A 128 -8.72 -13.68 -4.93
N GLN A 129 -9.88 -14.36 -4.91
CA GLN A 129 -10.49 -14.87 -3.68
C GLN A 129 -9.57 -15.84 -2.91
N ASP A 130 -8.73 -16.61 -3.60
CA ASP A 130 -7.71 -17.45 -2.97
C ASP A 130 -6.70 -16.65 -2.15
N LYS A 131 -6.25 -15.49 -2.63
CA LYS A 131 -5.34 -14.61 -1.89
C LYS A 131 -6.05 -13.96 -0.70
N ILE A 132 -7.29 -13.50 -0.88
CA ILE A 132 -8.10 -12.94 0.22
C ILE A 132 -8.25 -13.94 1.38
N LYS A 133 -8.56 -15.21 1.04
CA LYS A 133 -8.64 -16.27 2.06
C LYS A 133 -7.31 -16.44 2.80
N LYS A 134 -6.17 -16.38 2.11
CA LYS A 134 -4.85 -16.46 2.75
C LYS A 134 -4.60 -15.31 3.73
N PHE A 135 -5.06 -14.09 3.44
CA PHE A 135 -4.94 -12.96 4.36
C PHE A 135 -5.75 -13.17 5.65
N SER A 136 -6.90 -13.82 5.55
CA SER A 136 -7.77 -14.15 6.69
C SER A 136 -7.21 -15.24 7.62
N LEU A 137 -6.37 -16.13 7.10
CA LEU A 137 -5.92 -17.34 7.81
C LEU A 137 -4.89 -17.10 8.91
N PHE A 138 -4.22 -15.94 8.95
CA PHE A 138 -3.13 -15.61 9.89
C PHE A 138 -2.24 -16.82 10.23
N GLY A 139 -1.46 -17.28 9.25
CA GLY A 139 -0.51 -18.38 9.43
C GLY A 139 -1.10 -19.75 9.82
N SER A 140 -2.43 -19.91 9.85
CA SER A 140 -3.10 -21.18 10.11
C SER A 140 -3.19 -21.96 8.80
N ASN A 141 -2.55 -23.13 8.77
CA ASN A 141 -2.67 -24.07 7.67
C ASN A 141 -4.09 -24.68 7.72
N VAL A 142 -5.10 -23.99 7.17
CA VAL A 142 -6.34 -24.70 6.83
C VAL A 142 -5.98 -25.62 5.68
N GLN A 143 -5.69 -26.88 6.01
CA GLN A 143 -5.91 -27.97 5.08
C GLN A 143 -7.32 -27.77 4.55
N LEU A 144 -7.43 -27.30 3.30
CA LEU A 144 -8.66 -27.45 2.54
C LEU A 144 -8.93 -28.95 2.58
N GLN A 145 -9.84 -29.39 3.46
CA GLN A 145 -10.33 -30.74 3.42
C GLN A 145 -11.07 -30.87 2.10
N SER A 146 -10.36 -31.35 1.09
CA SER A 146 -10.96 -32.06 -0.04
C SER A 146 -11.53 -33.37 0.49
N GLY A 147 -12.58 -33.27 1.30
CA GLY A 147 -13.38 -34.38 1.78
C GLY A 147 -14.47 -34.69 0.77
N ALA A 148 -14.10 -35.42 -0.28
CA ALA A 148 -15.08 -36.18 -1.05
C ALA A 148 -15.82 -37.13 -0.09
N HIS A 149 -17.13 -36.92 0.10
CA HIS A 149 -18.01 -37.96 0.63
C HIS A 149 -18.84 -38.52 -0.53
N THR A 150 -18.25 -39.53 -1.16
CA THR A 150 -18.99 -40.59 -1.83
C THR A 150 -19.59 -41.51 -0.77
N GLY A 151 -20.87 -41.82 -0.90
CA GLY A 151 -21.62 -42.77 -0.07
C GLY A 151 -23.11 -42.59 -0.36
N LYS A 152 -23.65 -43.16 -1.45
CA LYS A 152 -24.26 -44.51 -1.50
C LYS A 152 -25.29 -44.69 -0.38
N HIS A 153 -26.56 -44.50 -0.74
CA HIS A 153 -27.71 -45.12 -0.08
C HIS A 153 -28.06 -46.39 -0.84
#